data_AF-A0A244EFU7-F1
#
_entry.id   AF-A0A244EFU7-F1
#
_cell.length_a   1.000
_cell.length_b   1.000
_cell.length_c   1.000
_cell.angle_alpha   90.00
_cell.angle_beta   90.00
_cell.angle_gamma   90.00
#
_symmetry.space_group_name_H-M   'P 1'
#
loop_
_entity.id
_entity.type
_entity.pdbx_description
1 polymer ?
#
loop_
_entity_poly.entity_id
_entity_poly.type
_entity_poly.pdbx_seq_one_letter_code
_entity_poly.pdbx_strand_id
1 'polypeptide(L)'
;MNMHITPDGTAAHGAARSSLPQPLALQHKPADTPPPTRVSLAYVHQRFNLYLRFGQPERTLQLDHWRRCAIFNPSAIFCRVRWQANDHGTTLWQLMVLQAGTPLDALQRLPGVRPGARVLLHVEGELKVRAVLQQIDAIEAQDIDASTVTAAYWGTLGNRLAAWTTGPSVAPLQLPAYSAERHAAALTTGDLQ
;
A
#
# COMPACT_ATOMS: atom_id res chain seq x y z
N MET A 1 48.66 65.93 37.83
CA MET A 1 49.54 66.16 36.66
C MET A 1 49.51 64.88 35.83
N ASN A 2 48.95 64.74 34.62
CA ASN A 2 48.71 65.68 33.52
C ASN A 2 47.37 65.41 32.81
N MET A 3 46.92 66.45 32.10
CA MET A 3 45.65 66.65 31.41
C MET A 3 45.69 66.31 29.90
N HIS A 4 44.48 66.21 29.32
CA HIS A 4 44.07 66.50 27.92
C HIS A 4 44.32 65.35 26.90
N ILE A 5 43.47 64.98 25.92
CA ILE A 5 42.32 65.57 25.18
C ILE A 5 41.68 64.47 24.31
N THR A 6 40.39 64.61 24.00
CA THR A 6 39.60 63.93 22.94
C THR A 6 40.06 64.32 21.51
N PRO A 7 39.68 63.59 20.43
CA PRO A 7 38.46 63.98 19.71
C PRO A 7 37.65 62.85 19.03
N ASP A 8 36.47 63.29 18.61
CA ASP A 8 35.37 62.69 17.86
C ASP A 8 35.68 62.42 16.36
N GLY A 9 34.95 61.47 15.75
CA GLY A 9 34.42 61.67 14.39
C GLY A 9 34.89 60.75 13.24
N THR A 10 33.93 59.94 12.75
CA THR A 10 33.62 59.68 11.32
C THR A 10 34.05 58.35 10.64
N ALA A 11 33.01 57.51 10.46
CA ALA A 11 32.62 56.65 9.32
C ALA A 11 33.64 55.69 8.65
N ALA A 12 33.28 54.41 8.52
CA ALA A 12 32.47 53.91 7.39
C ALA A 12 32.56 52.38 7.19
N HIS A 13 31.53 51.87 6.50
CA HIS A 13 31.43 50.60 5.76
C HIS A 13 31.12 49.31 6.52
N GLY A 14 29.82 49.02 6.50
CA GLY A 14 29.28 47.72 6.80
C GLY A 14 29.79 46.63 5.86
N ALA A 15 30.05 45.48 6.45
CA ALA A 15 30.01 44.19 5.79
C ALA A 15 29.30 43.24 6.75
N ALA A 16 27.97 43.29 6.75
CA ALA A 16 27.16 42.26 7.36
C ALA A 16 27.44 40.96 6.59
N ARG A 17 28.40 40.16 7.07
CA ARG A 17 28.50 38.76 6.69
C ARG A 17 27.38 38.05 7.41
N SER A 18 26.21 38.07 6.79
CA SER A 18 25.07 37.24 7.17
C SER A 18 25.55 35.80 7.26
N SER A 19 25.77 35.32 8.48
CA SER A 19 25.96 33.91 8.77
C SER A 19 24.63 33.24 8.46
N LEU A 20 24.45 32.79 7.21
CA LEU A 20 23.32 31.96 6.82
C LEU A 20 23.29 30.78 7.80
N PRO A 21 22.15 30.49 8.46
CA PRO A 21 22.01 29.26 9.21
C PRO A 21 22.20 28.12 8.21
N GLN A 22 23.27 27.35 8.40
CA GLN A 22 23.47 26.11 7.66
C GLN A 22 22.19 25.29 7.84
N PRO A 23 21.51 24.88 6.76
CA PRO A 23 20.39 23.97 6.89
C PRO A 23 20.95 22.72 7.56
N LEU A 24 20.47 22.48 8.78
CA LEU A 24 20.75 21.26 9.54
C LEU A 24 20.75 20.12 8.55
N ALA A 25 21.92 19.51 8.35
CA ALA A 25 22.05 18.28 7.62
C ALA A 25 21.00 17.34 8.22
N LEU A 26 19.89 17.17 7.51
CA LEU A 26 18.86 16.20 7.83
C LEU A 26 19.62 14.89 7.88
N GLN A 27 19.82 14.44 9.11
CA GLN A 27 20.64 13.33 9.48
C GLN A 27 20.27 12.18 8.55
N HIS A 28 21.21 11.83 7.67
CA HIS A 28 21.17 10.59 6.94
C HIS A 28 21.16 9.48 7.99
N LYS A 29 19.98 8.99 8.32
CA LYS A 29 19.84 7.66 8.87
C LYS A 29 19.67 6.77 7.64
N PRO A 30 20.72 6.05 7.19
CA PRO A 30 20.51 4.97 6.26
C PRO A 30 19.68 3.93 7.02
N ALA A 31 18.36 4.00 6.87
CA ALA A 31 17.55 2.85 7.18
C ALA A 31 17.83 1.87 6.05
N ASP A 32 18.86 1.05 6.24
CA ASP A 32 19.12 -0.18 5.48
C ASP A 32 17.93 -1.16 5.57
N THR A 33 16.95 -0.85 6.43
CA THR A 33 15.64 -1.47 6.44
C THR A 33 14.75 -0.88 5.34
N PRO A 34 14.25 -1.69 4.39
CA PRO A 34 13.34 -1.20 3.35
C PRO A 34 12.13 -0.49 3.99
N PRO A 35 11.71 0.67 3.46
CA PRO A 35 10.62 1.43 4.06
C PRO A 35 9.36 0.57 4.09
N PRO A 36 8.75 0.35 5.27
CA PRO A 36 7.60 -0.54 5.37
C PRO A 36 6.43 0.06 4.60
N THR A 37 5.65 -0.80 3.95
CA THR A 37 4.53 -0.36 3.11
C THR A 37 3.40 0.11 4.01
N ARG A 38 3.06 1.40 3.91
CA ARG A 38 1.98 2.01 4.67
C ARG A 38 0.73 2.03 3.82
N VAL A 39 -0.36 1.46 4.31
CA VAL A 39 -1.65 1.36 3.62
C VAL A 39 -2.69 2.10 4.43
N SER A 40 -3.29 3.12 3.84
CA SER A 40 -4.35 3.90 4.46
C SER A 40 -5.69 3.20 4.27
N LEU A 41 -6.40 3.07 5.38
CA LEU A 41 -7.75 2.52 5.51
C LEU A 41 -8.65 3.63 6.00
N ALA A 42 -9.90 3.64 5.54
CA ALA A 42 -10.84 4.66 5.93
C ALA A 42 -12.26 4.14 5.91
N TYR A 43 -13.05 4.52 6.90
CA TYR A 43 -14.42 4.12 7.07
C TYR A 43 -15.29 5.35 7.29
N VAL A 44 -16.26 5.55 6.41
CA VAL A 44 -17.29 6.57 6.49
C VAL A 44 -18.63 5.86 6.38
N HIS A 45 -19.42 5.95 7.45
CA HIS A 45 -20.70 5.27 7.55
C HIS A 45 -21.56 5.50 6.29
N GLN A 46 -22.02 4.41 5.68
CA GLN A 46 -22.90 4.37 4.49
C GLN A 46 -22.38 5.07 3.21
N ARG A 47 -21.20 5.67 3.21
CA ARG A 47 -20.65 6.38 2.03
C ARG A 47 -19.37 5.77 1.49
N PHE A 48 -18.48 5.30 2.36
CA PHE A 48 -17.17 4.84 1.95
C PHE A 48 -16.62 3.81 2.93
N ASN A 49 -16.16 2.67 2.44
CA ASN A 49 -15.51 1.67 3.26
C ASN A 49 -14.26 1.16 2.54
N LEU A 50 -13.10 1.48 3.08
CA LEU A 50 -11.80 0.99 2.64
C LEU A 50 -11.18 0.20 3.77
N TYR A 51 -11.23 -1.12 3.61
CA TYR A 51 -10.77 -2.07 4.62
C TYR A 51 -9.87 -3.13 3.99
N LEU A 52 -9.19 -3.89 4.84
CA LEU A 52 -8.40 -5.05 4.43
C LEU A 52 -9.24 -6.31 4.58
N ARG A 53 -9.32 -7.13 3.54
CA ARG A 53 -9.98 -8.45 3.61
C ARG A 53 -9.07 -9.50 4.23
N PHE A 54 -7.78 -9.47 3.88
CA PHE A 54 -6.75 -10.34 4.43
C PHE A 54 -5.39 -9.63 4.37
N GLY A 55 -4.41 -10.21 5.08
CA GLY A 55 -3.09 -9.64 5.27
C GLY A 55 -2.97 -9.07 6.68
N GLN A 56 -2.10 -9.65 7.49
CA GLN A 56 -1.86 -9.19 8.85
C GLN A 56 -0.89 -8.01 8.84
N PRO A 57 -1.31 -6.81 9.27
CA PRO A 57 -0.39 -5.69 9.40
C PRO A 57 0.52 -5.92 10.60
N GLU A 58 1.81 -5.65 10.44
CA GLU A 58 2.77 -5.66 11.56
C GLU A 58 2.37 -4.65 12.62
N ARG A 59 1.93 -3.47 12.17
CA ARG A 59 1.42 -2.42 13.04
C ARG A 59 0.24 -1.71 12.41
N THR A 60 -0.74 -1.36 13.24
CA THR A 60 -1.83 -0.47 12.84
C THR A 60 -1.73 0.82 13.62
N LEU A 61 -1.57 1.94 12.91
CA LEU A 61 -1.59 3.29 13.47
C LEU A 61 -2.98 3.89 13.24
N GLN A 62 -3.67 4.28 14.30
CA GLN A 62 -4.90 5.06 14.15
C GLN A 62 -4.51 6.53 13.86
N LEU A 63 -4.89 7.03 12.68
CA LEU A 63 -4.65 8.42 12.28
C LEU A 63 -5.78 9.31 12.81
N ASP A 64 -7.01 8.89 12.56
CA ASP A 64 -8.24 9.58 12.95
C ASP A 64 -9.29 8.57 13.40
N HIS A 65 -10.42 9.03 13.95
CA HIS A 65 -11.54 8.16 14.33
C HIS A 65 -12.12 7.37 13.14
N TRP A 66 -11.88 7.82 11.91
CA TRP A 66 -12.38 7.24 10.67
C TRP A 66 -11.27 6.79 9.71
N ARG A 67 -9.99 7.04 10.03
CA ARG A 67 -8.83 6.68 9.21
C ARG A 67 -7.79 5.93 10.02
N ARG A 68 -7.28 4.84 9.47
CA ARG A 68 -6.22 4.02 10.08
C ARG A 68 -5.14 3.75 9.04
N CYS A 69 -3.91 3.54 9.47
CA CYS A 69 -2.79 3.19 8.63
C CYS A 69 -2.24 1.84 9.06
N ALA A 70 -2.36 0.85 8.18
CA ALA A 70 -1.76 -0.46 8.34
C ALA A 70 -0.33 -0.42 7.78
N ILE A 71 0.64 -0.88 8.57
CA ILE A 71 2.05 -0.98 8.21
C ILE A 71 2.34 -2.45 7.94
N PHE A 72 2.88 -2.72 6.76
CA PHE A 72 3.24 -4.06 6.30
C PHE A 72 4.74 -4.18 6.07
N ASN A 73 5.27 -5.36 6.37
CA ASN A 73 6.63 -5.77 5.99
C ASN A 73 6.76 -5.80 4.47
N PRO A 74 7.97 -5.59 3.94
CA PRO A 74 8.25 -5.81 2.52
C PRO A 74 7.84 -7.23 2.10
N SER A 75 7.39 -7.38 0.86
CA SER A 75 6.90 -8.66 0.28
C SER A 75 5.62 -9.24 0.89
N ALA A 76 5.05 -8.64 1.94
CA ALA A 76 3.77 -9.09 2.49
C ALA A 76 2.62 -8.87 1.49
N ILE A 77 1.80 -9.89 1.26
CA ILE A 77 0.62 -9.82 0.39
C ILE A 77 -0.60 -9.48 1.25
N PHE A 78 -1.38 -8.52 0.80
CA PHE A 78 -2.61 -8.08 1.47
C PHE A 78 -3.68 -7.73 0.46
N CYS A 79 -4.94 -7.90 0.85
CA CYS A 79 -6.07 -7.56 0.01
C CYS A 79 -6.82 -6.38 0.59
N ARG A 80 -7.02 -5.36 -0.24
CA ARG A 80 -7.73 -4.14 0.07
C ARG A 80 -9.02 -4.08 -0.72
N VAL A 81 -10.12 -3.88 -0.02
CA VAL A 81 -11.45 -3.71 -0.62
C VAL A 81 -11.91 -2.28 -0.39
N ARG A 82 -12.29 -1.63 -1.48
CA ARG A 82 -12.90 -0.30 -1.51
C ARG A 82 -14.34 -0.42 -1.96
N TRP A 83 -15.24 -0.04 -1.09
CA TRP A 83 -16.65 0.15 -1.38
C TRP A 83 -16.99 1.62 -1.23
N GLN A 84 -17.77 2.16 -2.16
CA GLN A 84 -18.24 3.53 -2.10
C GLN A 84 -19.68 3.58 -2.56
N ALA A 85 -20.54 4.25 -1.78
CA ALA A 85 -21.90 4.57 -2.15
C ALA A 85 -22.13 6.07 -2.05
N ASN A 86 -22.94 6.57 -2.97
CA ASN A 86 -23.47 7.92 -2.95
C ASN A 86 -24.96 7.85 -2.62
N ASP A 87 -25.62 9.01 -2.48
CA ASP A 87 -27.06 9.12 -2.23
C ASP A 87 -27.92 8.38 -3.27
N HIS A 88 -27.38 8.13 -4.47
CA HIS A 88 -28.05 7.41 -5.56
C HIS A 88 -27.73 5.90 -5.60
N GLY A 89 -26.98 5.36 -4.64
CA GLY A 89 -26.61 3.95 -4.56
C GLY A 89 -25.10 3.67 -4.61
N THR A 90 -24.74 2.38 -4.64
CA THR A 90 -23.34 1.94 -4.71
C THR A 90 -22.68 2.42 -5.99
N THR A 91 -21.67 3.26 -5.85
CA THR A 91 -20.96 3.88 -6.97
C THR A 91 -19.74 3.07 -7.38
N LEU A 92 -19.05 2.42 -6.44
CA LEU A 92 -17.81 1.72 -6.72
C LEU A 92 -17.62 0.50 -5.82
N TRP A 93 -17.43 -0.64 -6.47
CA TRP A 93 -16.88 -1.86 -5.89
C TRP A 93 -15.51 -2.07 -6.50
N GLN A 94 -14.46 -2.04 -5.68
CA GLN A 94 -13.10 -2.26 -6.14
C GLN A 94 -12.38 -3.16 -5.13
N LEU A 95 -11.72 -4.19 -5.63
CA LEU A 95 -10.88 -5.08 -4.84
C LEU A 95 -9.49 -5.10 -5.47
N MET A 96 -8.48 -4.92 -4.62
CA MET A 96 -7.08 -4.97 -5.02
C MET A 96 -6.33 -5.94 -4.12
N VAL A 97 -5.66 -6.91 -4.74
CA VAL A 97 -4.63 -7.70 -4.05
C VAL A 97 -3.29 -7.06 -4.38
N LEU A 98 -2.58 -6.71 -3.32
CA LEU A 98 -1.37 -5.90 -3.34
C LEU A 98 -0.27 -6.65 -2.62
N GLN A 99 0.95 -6.48 -3.09
CA GLN A 99 2.14 -6.95 -2.40
C GLN A 99 2.98 -5.74 -1.99
N ALA A 100 3.37 -5.72 -0.72
CA ALA A 100 4.22 -4.70 -0.15
C ALA A 100 5.55 -4.64 -0.92
N GLY A 101 5.92 -3.44 -1.33
CA GLY A 101 7.06 -3.24 -2.19
C GLY A 101 8.39 -3.48 -1.49
N THR A 102 9.30 -4.17 -2.17
CA THR A 102 10.74 -4.12 -1.87
C THR A 102 11.38 -2.99 -2.69
N PRO A 103 12.52 -2.43 -2.25
CA PRO A 103 13.19 -1.32 -2.92
C PRO A 103 13.62 -1.59 -4.37
N LEU A 104 13.63 -2.87 -4.80
CA LEU A 104 13.99 -3.31 -6.15
C LEU A 104 12.78 -3.59 -7.05
N ASP A 105 11.55 -3.57 -6.53
CA ASP A 105 10.35 -3.93 -7.29
C ASP A 105 9.71 -2.70 -7.96
N ALA A 106 9.06 -2.92 -9.11
CA ALA A 106 8.35 -1.88 -9.85
C ALA A 106 7.04 -1.51 -9.14
N LEU A 107 7.12 -0.61 -8.16
CA LEU A 107 5.98 -0.25 -7.32
C LEU A 107 4.99 0.66 -8.04
N GLN A 108 3.71 0.29 -8.00
CA GLN A 108 2.63 1.15 -8.45
C GLN A 108 2.26 2.13 -7.33
N ARG A 109 2.18 3.43 -7.68
CA ARG A 109 1.67 4.44 -6.76
C ARG A 109 0.17 4.27 -6.64
N LEU A 110 -0.30 4.07 -5.40
CA LEU A 110 -1.71 3.95 -5.09
C LEU A 110 -2.11 5.02 -4.08
N PRO A 111 -3.31 5.59 -4.19
CA PRO A 111 -3.81 6.52 -3.19
C PRO A 111 -3.87 5.82 -1.83
N GLY A 112 -3.23 6.44 -0.83
CA GLY A 112 -3.12 5.91 0.52
C GLY A 112 -2.05 4.83 0.71
N VAL A 113 -1.28 4.43 -0.32
CA VAL A 113 -0.17 3.48 -0.19
C VAL A 113 1.17 4.19 -0.40
N ARG A 114 2.10 4.09 0.55
CA ARG A 114 3.45 4.68 0.45
C ARG A 114 4.52 3.68 0.90
N PRO A 115 5.66 3.56 0.18
CA PRO A 115 6.05 4.29 -1.03
C PRO A 115 5.30 3.88 -2.31
N GLY A 116 4.68 2.70 -2.30
CA GLY A 116 3.88 2.11 -3.37
C GLY A 116 3.69 0.63 -3.06
N ALA A 117 2.98 -0.10 -3.93
CA ALA A 117 2.86 -1.55 -3.82
C ALA A 117 2.77 -2.16 -5.21
N ARG A 118 3.18 -3.43 -5.33
CA ARG A 118 2.97 -4.20 -6.54
C ARG A 118 1.51 -4.62 -6.59
N VAL A 119 0.80 -4.22 -7.66
CA VAL A 119 -0.59 -4.65 -7.87
C VAL A 119 -0.56 -6.04 -8.49
N LEU A 120 -1.11 -7.03 -7.78
CA LEU A 120 -1.19 -8.41 -8.26
C LEU A 120 -2.53 -8.67 -8.94
N LEU A 121 -3.61 -8.15 -8.36
CA LEU A 121 -4.95 -8.24 -8.89
C LEU A 121 -5.65 -6.92 -8.67
N HIS A 122 -6.31 -6.42 -9.71
CA HIS A 122 -7.21 -5.28 -9.62
C HIS A 122 -8.50 -5.63 -10.35
N VAL A 123 -9.61 -5.58 -9.62
CA VAL A 123 -10.93 -5.76 -10.20
C VAL A 123 -11.88 -4.68 -9.72
N GLU A 124 -12.72 -4.26 -10.64
CA GLU A 124 -13.78 -3.28 -10.42
C GLU A 124 -15.10 -3.90 -10.86
N GLY A 125 -16.17 -3.60 -10.11
CA GLY A 125 -17.51 -4.12 -10.33
C GLY A 125 -17.92 -5.21 -9.35
N GLU A 126 -19.19 -5.18 -8.97
CA GLU A 126 -19.76 -6.03 -7.92
C GLU A 126 -19.56 -7.53 -8.21
N LEU A 127 -19.89 -7.99 -9.43
CA LEU A 127 -19.78 -9.40 -9.81
C LEU A 127 -18.34 -9.91 -9.73
N LYS A 128 -17.36 -9.13 -10.19
CA LYS A 128 -15.94 -9.50 -10.16
C LYS A 128 -15.40 -9.49 -8.73
N VAL A 129 -15.72 -8.45 -7.96
CA VAL A 129 -15.32 -8.37 -6.55
C VAL A 129 -15.91 -9.54 -5.76
N ARG A 130 -17.18 -9.87 -5.96
CA ARG A 130 -17.85 -11.00 -5.31
C ARG A 130 -17.23 -12.34 -5.71
N ALA A 131 -16.89 -12.53 -6.99
CA ALA A 131 -16.21 -13.73 -7.47
C ALA A 131 -14.83 -13.92 -6.82
N VAL A 132 -14.06 -12.83 -6.66
CA VAL A 132 -12.76 -12.88 -5.97
C VAL A 132 -12.94 -13.16 -4.49
N LEU A 133 -13.92 -12.52 -3.83
CA LEU A 133 -14.22 -12.80 -2.42
C LEU A 133 -14.62 -14.26 -2.19
N GLN A 134 -15.39 -14.86 -3.08
CA GLN A 134 -15.72 -16.29 -3.02
C GLN A 134 -14.50 -17.18 -3.23
N GLN A 135 -13.56 -16.80 -4.11
CA GLN A 135 -12.30 -17.54 -4.24
C GLN A 135 -11.43 -17.43 -3.00
N ILE A 136 -11.34 -16.26 -2.38
CA ILE A 136 -10.63 -16.09 -1.11
C ILE A 136 -11.26 -17.00 -0.05
N ASP A 137 -12.58 -17.00 0.05
CA ASP A 137 -13.32 -17.85 0.99
C ASP A 137 -13.06 -19.35 0.75
N ALA A 138 -13.02 -19.78 -0.52
CA ALA A 138 -12.69 -21.16 -0.89
C ALA A 138 -11.23 -21.55 -0.59
N ILE A 139 -10.31 -20.60 -0.56
CA ILE A 139 -8.91 -20.81 -0.17
C ILE A 139 -8.81 -20.91 1.36
N GLU A 140 -9.45 -19.99 2.08
CA GLU A 140 -9.50 -19.99 3.55
C GLU A 140 -10.21 -21.25 4.08
N ALA A 141 -11.22 -21.76 3.36
CA ALA A 141 -11.89 -23.03 3.68
C ALA A 141 -10.97 -24.26 3.57
N GLN A 142 -9.83 -24.14 2.90
CA GLN A 142 -8.79 -25.19 2.82
C GLN A 142 -7.72 -25.02 3.92
N ASP A 143 -7.94 -24.16 4.91
CA ASP A 143 -6.97 -23.81 5.97
C ASP A 143 -5.71 -23.08 5.44
N ILE A 144 -5.79 -22.53 4.23
CA ILE A 144 -4.71 -21.78 3.60
C ILE A 144 -4.93 -20.30 3.84
N ASP A 145 -3.97 -19.64 4.49
CA ASP A 145 -4.03 -18.19 4.65
C ASP A 145 -3.81 -17.51 3.28
N ALA A 146 -4.79 -16.70 2.85
CA ALA A 146 -4.76 -16.03 1.55
C ALA A 146 -3.55 -15.09 1.35
N SER A 147 -2.91 -14.62 2.43
CA SER A 147 -1.68 -13.82 2.37
C SER A 147 -0.44 -14.65 2.03
N THR A 148 -0.48 -15.96 2.24
CA THR A 148 0.61 -16.90 1.90
C THR A 148 0.53 -17.42 0.46
N VAL A 149 -0.58 -17.13 -0.23
CA VAL A 149 -0.79 -17.53 -1.64
C VAL A 149 0.17 -16.77 -2.54
N THR A 150 0.81 -17.50 -3.46
CA THR A 150 1.81 -16.95 -4.38
C THR A 150 1.28 -15.79 -5.22
N ALA A 151 2.08 -14.73 -5.35
CA ALA A 151 1.78 -13.55 -6.17
C ALA A 151 1.38 -13.89 -7.63
N ALA A 152 2.03 -14.90 -8.22
CA ALA A 152 1.72 -15.38 -9.58
C ALA A 152 0.29 -15.94 -9.73
N TYR A 153 -0.26 -16.55 -8.67
CA TYR A 153 -1.63 -17.03 -8.68
C TYR A 153 -2.62 -15.87 -8.76
N TRP A 154 -2.43 -14.83 -7.94
CA TRP A 154 -3.25 -13.62 -7.97
C TRP A 154 -3.21 -12.93 -9.34
N GLY A 155 -2.04 -12.85 -9.98
CA GLY A 155 -1.91 -12.34 -11.35
C GLY A 155 -2.68 -13.18 -12.37
N THR A 156 -2.61 -14.52 -12.27
CA THR A 156 -3.36 -15.43 -13.14
C THR A 156 -4.88 -15.26 -12.97
N LEU A 157 -5.33 -15.12 -11.72
CA LEU A 157 -6.72 -14.88 -11.38
C LEU A 157 -7.22 -13.56 -11.96
N GLY A 158 -6.43 -12.49 -11.83
CA GLY A 158 -6.70 -11.17 -12.41
C GLY A 158 -6.83 -11.22 -13.93
N ASN A 159 -5.91 -11.90 -14.61
CA ASN A 159 -5.96 -12.06 -16.08
C ASN A 159 -7.22 -12.80 -16.54
N ARG A 160 -7.66 -13.84 -15.83
CA ARG A 160 -8.92 -14.54 -16.15
C ARG A 160 -10.14 -13.64 -15.96
N LEU A 161 -10.18 -12.85 -14.90
CA LEU A 161 -11.27 -11.91 -14.62
C LEU A 161 -11.32 -10.73 -15.62
N ALA A 162 -10.17 -10.33 -16.16
CA ALA A 162 -10.10 -9.37 -17.25
C ALA A 162 -10.65 -9.97 -18.56
N ALA A 163 -10.29 -11.21 -18.88
CA ALA A 163 -10.78 -11.92 -20.07
C ALA A 163 -12.27 -12.27 -20.02
N TRP A 164 -12.85 -12.43 -18.83
CA TRP A 164 -14.27 -12.74 -18.64
C TRP A 164 -15.23 -11.63 -19.09
N THR A 165 -14.75 -10.39 -19.28
CA THR A 165 -15.61 -9.24 -19.57
C THR A 165 -16.19 -9.15 -20.99
N THR A 166 -15.96 -10.16 -21.84
CA THR A 166 -16.52 -10.19 -23.21
C THR A 166 -17.66 -11.19 -23.32
N GLY A 167 -18.88 -10.72 -23.01
CA GLY A 167 -20.13 -11.33 -23.47
C GLY A 167 -20.96 -12.09 -22.43
N PRO A 168 -22.28 -12.26 -22.67
CA PRO A 168 -23.20 -12.99 -21.80
C PRO A 168 -22.95 -14.49 -21.90
N SER A 169 -21.82 -14.97 -21.39
CA SER A 169 -21.55 -16.40 -21.32
C SER A 169 -22.08 -16.95 -20.00
N VAL A 170 -23.16 -17.71 -20.12
CA VAL A 170 -23.86 -18.49 -19.07
C VAL A 170 -22.97 -19.61 -18.49
N ALA A 171 -21.70 -19.70 -18.91
CA ALA A 171 -20.75 -20.66 -18.37
C ALA A 171 -20.31 -20.23 -16.96
N PRO A 172 -20.45 -21.10 -15.93
CA PRO A 172 -19.93 -20.79 -14.60
C PRO A 172 -18.43 -20.52 -14.70
N LEU A 173 -18.03 -19.35 -14.22
CA LEU A 173 -16.65 -18.89 -14.21
C LEU A 173 -15.78 -19.92 -13.48
N GLN A 174 -15.07 -20.76 -14.24
CA GLN A 174 -14.11 -21.72 -13.70
C GLN A 174 -12.84 -20.96 -13.31
N LEU A 175 -12.88 -20.33 -12.13
CA LEU A 175 -11.69 -19.77 -11.51
C LEU A 175 -10.75 -20.92 -11.17
N PRO A 176 -9.45 -20.78 -11.44
CA PRO A 176 -8.49 -21.84 -11.18
C PRO A 176 -8.49 -22.12 -9.67
N ALA A 177 -8.95 -23.30 -9.28
CA ALA A 177 -8.88 -23.74 -7.90
C ALA A 177 -7.42 -23.69 -7.44
N TYR A 178 -7.17 -22.99 -6.35
CA TYR A 178 -5.90 -23.06 -5.66
C TYR A 178 -5.99 -24.24 -4.69
N SER A 179 -5.26 -25.32 -4.97
CA SER A 179 -5.21 -26.48 -4.09
C SER A 179 -4.01 -26.40 -3.14
N ALA A 180 -4.13 -27.06 -1.99
CA ALA A 180 -3.05 -27.20 -1.01
C ALA A 180 -1.76 -27.79 -1.61
N GLU A 181 -1.85 -28.71 -2.57
CA GLU A 181 -0.67 -29.28 -3.25
C GLU A 181 0.10 -28.22 -4.06
N ARG A 182 -0.64 -27.29 -4.70
CA ARG A 182 -0.04 -26.17 -5.44
C ARG A 182 0.60 -25.17 -4.49
N HIS A 183 0.00 -24.95 -3.32
CA HIS A 183 0.58 -24.12 -2.26
C HIS A 183 1.87 -24.74 -1.72
N ALA A 184 1.88 -26.03 -1.39
CA ALA A 184 3.07 -26.75 -0.94
C ALA A 184 4.20 -26.72 -1.99
N ALA A 185 3.88 -26.95 -3.26
CA ALA A 185 4.86 -26.85 -4.35
C ALA A 185 5.45 -25.43 -4.50
N ALA A 186 4.62 -24.40 -4.31
CA ALA A 186 5.06 -23.01 -4.37
C ALA A 186 5.93 -22.61 -3.18
N LEU A 187 5.67 -23.14 -1.97
CA LEU A 187 6.53 -22.94 -0.80
C LEU A 187 7.89 -23.60 -1.00
N THR A 188 7.93 -24.83 -1.54
CA THR A 188 9.19 -25.53 -1.85
C THR A 188 10.02 -24.82 -2.93
N THR A 189 9.37 -24.16 -3.89
CA THR A 189 10.06 -23.39 -4.94
C THR A 189 10.62 -22.06 -4.42
N GLY A 190 10.03 -21.51 -3.36
CA GLY A 190 10.49 -20.25 -2.73
C GLY A 190 11.75 -20.38 -1.86
N ASP A 191 12.17 -21.60 -1.50
CA ASP A 191 13.33 -21.87 -0.63
C ASP A 191 14.66 -22.02 -1.41
N LEU A 192 14.63 -22.05 -2.75
CA LEU A 192 15.78 -22.31 -3.62
C LEU A 192 16.42 -21.07 -4.27
N GLN A 193 16.18 -19.86 -3.75
CA GLN A 193 16.71 -18.61 -4.33
C GLN A 193 17.37 -17.70 -3.30
#